data_AF-A0A959WT14-F1
#
_entry.id   AF-A0A959WT14-F1
#
_cell.length_a   1.000
_cell.length_b   1.000
_cell.length_c   1.000
_cell.angle_alpha   90.00
_cell.angle_beta   90.00
_cell.angle_gamma   90.00
#
_symmetry.space_group_name_H-M   'P 1'
#
loop_
_entity.id
_entity.type
_entity.pdbx_description
1 polymer ?
#
loop_
_entity_poly.entity_id
_entity_poly.type
_entity_poly.pdbx_seq_one_letter_code
_entity_poly.pdbx_strand_id
1 'polypeptide(L)'
;MRRVGSRWEPMAWDDAIAYAAERIAQLQSDHGRDAFAAYLGNPTAHNLGAAVFAPLVLKSLRTKNRFSATSVDQLPHMFASYFALGHQLLFPIPDLDRTDFFLAFGANPLASNGSIMTAGDVRGRLHAIRERGGRVVYVDPRRTESAKSADEHVFVRPGTDAWVLLAMLHVIFDEGLVKL
;
A
#
# COMPACT_ATOMS: atom_id res chain seq x y z
N MET A 1 -12.79 16.11 23.15
CA MET A 1 -13.17 17.46 22.70
C MET A 1 -14.36 17.36 21.76
N ARG A 2 -15.35 18.25 21.87
CA ARG A 2 -16.47 18.40 20.93
C ARG A 2 -16.30 19.70 20.14
N ARG A 3 -16.60 19.69 18.85
CA ARG A 3 -16.64 20.92 18.04
C ARG A 3 -18.01 21.58 18.14
N VAL A 4 -18.05 22.83 18.55
CA VAL A 4 -19.25 23.68 18.59
C VAL A 4 -18.97 24.91 17.73
N GLY A 5 -19.55 24.94 16.53
CA GLY A 5 -19.21 25.94 15.50
C GLY A 5 -17.72 25.89 15.12
N SER A 6 -16.98 26.96 15.44
CA SER A 6 -15.54 27.07 15.19
C SER A 6 -14.66 26.75 16.41
N ARG A 7 -15.25 26.41 17.56
CA ARG A 7 -14.53 26.18 18.82
C ARG A 7 -14.52 24.71 19.22
N TRP A 8 -13.55 24.35 20.04
CA TRP A 8 -13.43 23.03 20.66
C TRP A 8 -13.67 23.15 22.16
N GLU A 9 -14.56 22.31 22.69
CA GLU A 9 -14.91 22.26 24.10
C GLU A 9 -14.52 20.91 24.70
N PRO A 10 -14.05 20.88 25.97
CA PRO A 10 -13.82 19.64 26.70
C PRO A 10 -15.09 18.79 26.80
N MET A 11 -14.94 17.47 26.83
CA MET A 11 -16.02 16.51 26.97
C MET A 11 -15.46 15.26 27.64
N ALA A 12 -16.19 14.69 28.60
CA ALA A 12 -15.79 13.45 29.26
C ALA A 12 -15.83 12.28 28.27
N TRP A 13 -15.03 11.24 28.53
CA TRP A 13 -14.95 10.08 27.64
C TRP A 13 -16.28 9.34 27.49
N ASP A 14 -16.99 9.12 28.59
CA ASP A 14 -18.29 8.44 28.58
C ASP A 14 -19.31 9.23 27.75
N ASP A 15 -19.37 10.55 27.93
CA ASP A 15 -20.23 11.44 27.13
C ASP A 15 -19.85 11.41 25.64
N ALA A 16 -18.56 11.37 25.32
CA ALA A 16 -18.09 11.33 23.94
C ALA A 16 -18.45 10.03 23.23
N ILE A 17 -18.35 8.89 23.92
CA ILE A 17 -18.70 7.58 23.39
C ILE A 17 -20.22 7.48 23.20
N ALA A 18 -21.01 7.88 24.21
CA ALA A 18 -22.47 7.91 24.13
C ALA A 18 -22.94 8.81 22.99
N TYR A 19 -22.40 10.02 22.90
CA TYR A 19 -22.69 10.95 21.81
C TYR A 19 -22.38 10.34 20.44
N ALA A 20 -21.21 9.74 20.25
CA ALA A 20 -20.86 9.10 18.98
C ALA A 20 -21.84 7.96 18.63
N ALA A 21 -22.16 7.10 19.59
CA ALA A 21 -23.08 5.98 19.39
C ALA A 21 -24.50 6.46 19.01
N GLU A 22 -25.05 7.43 19.74
CA GLU A 22 -26.37 8.00 19.46
C GLU A 22 -26.42 8.66 18.08
N ARG A 23 -25.41 9.45 17.73
CA ARG A 23 -25.37 10.15 16.43
C ARG A 23 -25.24 9.17 15.27
N ILE A 24 -24.44 8.10 15.41
CA ILE A 24 -24.33 7.05 14.41
C ILE A 24 -25.65 6.30 14.27
N ALA A 25 -26.27 5.91 15.39
CA ALA A 25 -27.55 5.18 15.38
C ALA A 25 -28.67 6.02 14.74
N GLN A 26 -28.77 7.30 15.08
CA GLN A 26 -29.74 8.22 14.50
C GLN A 26 -29.52 8.36 12.98
N LEU A 27 -28.27 8.61 12.55
CA LEU A 27 -27.93 8.72 11.13
C LEU A 27 -28.32 7.46 10.34
N GLN A 28 -28.06 6.28 10.91
CA GLN A 28 -28.40 5.01 10.27
C GLN A 28 -29.89 4.71 10.28
N SER A 29 -30.63 5.18 11.29
CA SER A 29 -32.09 5.09 11.36
C SER A 29 -32.74 5.95 10.26
N ASP A 30 -32.26 7.19 10.11
CA ASP A 30 -32.88 8.17 9.20
C ASP A 30 -32.51 7.91 7.73
N HIS A 31 -31.31 7.40 7.47
CA HIS A 31 -30.75 7.33 6.11
C HIS A 31 -30.23 5.94 5.70
N GLY A 32 -30.41 4.94 6.55
CA GLY A 32 -29.91 3.58 6.33
C GLY A 32 -28.45 3.38 6.74
N ARG A 33 -28.02 2.12 6.85
CA ARG A 33 -26.71 1.74 7.41
C ARG A 33 -25.52 2.33 6.68
N ASP A 34 -25.62 2.46 5.37
CA ASP A 34 -24.54 2.94 4.50
C ASP A 34 -24.40 4.48 4.50
N ALA A 35 -25.29 5.21 5.18
CA ALA A 35 -25.11 6.64 5.42
C ALA A 35 -23.89 6.96 6.29
N PHE A 36 -23.40 5.96 7.03
CA PHE A 36 -22.15 6.03 7.77
C PHE A 36 -21.02 5.34 7.00
N ALA A 37 -19.83 5.95 6.98
CA ALA A 37 -18.61 5.35 6.45
C ALA A 37 -17.52 5.34 7.51
N ALA A 38 -16.71 4.28 7.51
CA ALA A 38 -15.53 4.18 8.36
C ALA A 38 -14.27 4.26 7.51
N TYR A 39 -13.29 5.06 7.96
CA TYR A 39 -11.96 5.13 7.37
C TYR A 39 -10.92 4.69 8.40
N LEU A 40 -10.17 3.63 8.09
CA LEU A 40 -9.06 3.17 8.91
C LEU A 40 -7.75 3.82 8.44
N GLY A 41 -7.10 4.57 9.33
CA GLY A 41 -5.83 5.22 9.06
C GLY A 41 -4.65 4.26 8.89
N ASN A 42 -3.49 4.80 8.48
CA ASN A 42 -2.23 4.07 8.34
C ASN A 42 -1.19 4.61 9.35
N PRO A 43 -0.49 3.76 10.13
CA PRO A 43 -0.58 2.29 10.19
C PRO A 43 -1.46 1.77 11.33
N THR A 44 -2.62 1.19 10.98
CA THR A 44 -3.44 0.43 11.96
C THR A 44 -2.81 -0.93 12.30
N ALA A 45 -2.02 -1.52 11.39
CA ALA A 45 -1.40 -2.83 11.56
C ALA A 45 -0.36 -2.92 12.69
N HIS A 46 0.21 -1.78 13.12
CA HIS A 46 1.17 -1.73 14.23
C HIS A 46 0.51 -1.51 15.61
N ASN A 47 -0.82 -1.44 15.67
CA ASN A 47 -1.56 -1.28 16.91
C ASN A 47 -2.35 -2.56 17.22
N LEU A 48 -1.89 -3.33 18.21
CA LEU A 48 -2.52 -4.61 18.59
C LEU A 48 -4.00 -4.43 18.99
N GLY A 49 -4.31 -3.38 19.76
CA GLY A 49 -5.69 -3.09 20.15
C GLY A 49 -6.56 -2.82 18.93
N ALA A 50 -6.11 -2.00 18.00
CA ALA A 50 -6.84 -1.73 16.78
C ALA A 50 -6.98 -2.98 15.90
N ALA A 51 -5.94 -3.81 15.79
CA ALA A 51 -5.99 -5.07 15.04
C ALA A 51 -7.04 -6.05 15.59
N VAL A 52 -7.18 -6.12 16.92
CA VAL A 52 -8.14 -7.02 17.59
C VAL A 52 -9.56 -6.44 17.60
N PHE A 53 -9.72 -5.15 17.91
CA PHE A 53 -11.03 -4.56 18.18
C PHE A 53 -11.68 -3.88 16.96
N ALA A 54 -10.90 -3.34 16.01
CA ALA A 54 -11.48 -2.64 14.86
C ALA A 54 -12.40 -3.53 14.00
N PRO A 55 -12.09 -4.81 13.72
CA PRO A 55 -13.00 -5.68 12.98
C PRO A 55 -14.36 -5.86 13.67
N LEU A 56 -14.37 -5.93 15.01
CA LEU A 56 -15.60 -6.06 15.80
C LEU A 56 -16.46 -4.80 15.71
N VAL A 57 -15.84 -3.61 15.87
CA VAL A 57 -16.52 -2.32 15.75
C VAL A 57 -17.07 -2.12 14.33
N LEU A 58 -16.27 -2.39 13.30
CA LEU A 58 -16.73 -2.25 11.90
C LEU A 58 -17.86 -3.21 11.55
N LYS A 59 -17.86 -4.42 12.13
CA LYS A 59 -18.92 -5.40 11.97
C LYS A 59 -20.20 -4.95 12.66
N SER A 60 -20.12 -4.36 13.87
CA SER A 60 -21.30 -3.88 14.60
C SER A 60 -21.98 -2.69 13.91
N LEU A 61 -21.22 -1.86 13.21
CA LEU A 61 -21.73 -0.72 12.43
C LEU A 61 -22.55 -1.15 11.20
N ARG A 62 -22.38 -2.37 10.69
CA ARG A 62 -23.15 -2.95 9.55
C ARG A 62 -23.20 -2.11 8.26
N THR A 63 -22.33 -1.12 8.12
CA THR A 63 -22.11 -0.38 6.87
C THR A 63 -21.20 -1.18 5.93
N LYS A 64 -21.47 -1.12 4.62
CA LYS A 64 -20.56 -1.60 3.58
C LYS A 64 -19.49 -0.57 3.20
N ASN A 65 -19.68 0.70 3.60
CA ASN A 65 -18.78 1.80 3.30
C ASN A 65 -17.59 1.78 4.26
N ARG A 66 -16.60 0.95 3.92
CA ARG A 66 -15.38 0.75 4.67
C ARG A 66 -14.19 1.06 3.79
N PHE A 67 -13.38 2.00 4.24
CA PHE A 67 -12.21 2.48 3.54
C PHE A 67 -11.00 2.38 4.46
N SER A 68 -9.83 2.29 3.87
CA SER A 68 -8.56 2.43 4.57
C SER A 68 -7.53 3.07 3.66
N ALA A 69 -6.31 3.26 4.15
CA ALA A 69 -5.20 3.61 3.29
C ALA A 69 -5.05 2.64 2.11
N THR A 70 -5.30 1.33 2.32
CA THR A 70 -5.31 0.30 1.25
C THR A 70 -6.23 0.65 0.10
N SER A 71 -7.38 1.28 0.38
CA SER A 71 -8.34 1.71 -0.66
C SER A 71 -7.76 2.77 -1.60
N VAL A 72 -6.73 3.49 -1.15
CA VAL A 72 -6.08 4.56 -1.92
C VAL A 72 -4.87 4.04 -2.71
N ASP A 73 -4.13 3.06 -2.20
CA ASP A 73 -2.82 2.67 -2.76
C ASP A 73 -2.65 1.18 -3.11
N GLN A 74 -3.14 0.26 -2.28
CA GLN A 74 -2.76 -1.16 -2.34
C GLN A 74 -3.74 -2.05 -3.11
N LEU A 75 -5.02 -1.66 -3.20
CA LEU A 75 -6.05 -2.49 -3.85
C LEU A 75 -5.69 -2.95 -5.27
N PRO A 76 -5.09 -2.12 -6.16
CA PRO A 76 -4.69 -2.59 -7.49
C PRO A 76 -3.67 -3.74 -7.45
N HIS A 77 -2.72 -3.71 -6.51
CA HIS A 77 -1.73 -4.78 -6.34
C HIS A 77 -2.35 -6.05 -5.74
N MET A 78 -3.29 -5.90 -4.81
CA MET A 78 -4.07 -7.02 -4.26
C MET A 78 -4.90 -7.71 -5.34
N PHE A 79 -5.52 -6.92 -6.22
CA PHE A 79 -6.28 -7.42 -7.35
C PHE A 79 -5.38 -8.17 -8.34
N ALA A 80 -4.24 -7.59 -8.73
CA ALA A 80 -3.26 -8.28 -9.58
C ALA A 80 -2.79 -9.61 -8.96
N SER A 81 -2.50 -9.63 -7.66
CA SER A 81 -2.09 -10.84 -6.93
C SER A 81 -3.20 -11.89 -6.88
N TYR A 82 -4.46 -11.47 -6.73
CA TYR A 82 -5.59 -12.38 -6.79
C TYR A 82 -5.72 -13.07 -8.15
N PHE A 83 -5.59 -12.32 -9.25
CA PHE A 83 -5.65 -12.90 -10.60
C PHE A 83 -4.45 -13.79 -10.92
N ALA A 84 -3.25 -13.39 -10.52
CA ALA A 84 -2.03 -14.12 -10.85
C ALA A 84 -1.77 -15.33 -9.93
N LEU A 85 -2.11 -15.22 -8.66
CA LEU A 85 -1.69 -16.15 -7.59
C LEU A 85 -2.86 -16.73 -6.79
N GLY A 86 -4.11 -16.39 -7.14
CA GLY A 86 -5.32 -16.93 -6.53
C GLY A 86 -5.67 -16.35 -5.15
N HIS A 87 -4.87 -15.42 -4.61
CA HIS A 87 -5.16 -14.79 -3.32
C HIS A 87 -4.62 -13.35 -3.23
N GLN A 88 -5.45 -12.44 -2.72
CA GLN A 88 -5.19 -11.00 -2.72
C GLN A 88 -4.01 -10.55 -1.83
N LEU A 89 -3.59 -11.38 -0.86
CA LEU A 89 -2.47 -11.10 0.04
C LEU A 89 -1.17 -11.81 -0.34
N LEU A 90 -1.16 -12.56 -1.45
CA LEU A 90 0.07 -13.19 -1.94
C LEU A 90 0.87 -12.19 -2.78
N PHE A 91 1.45 -11.19 -2.12
CA PHE A 91 2.38 -10.26 -2.78
C PHE A 91 3.71 -10.96 -3.06
N PRO A 92 4.25 -10.92 -4.28
CA PRO A 92 5.59 -11.41 -4.56
C PRO A 92 6.61 -10.44 -3.95
N ILE A 93 7.16 -10.79 -2.78
CA ILE A 93 8.20 -10.01 -2.13
C ILE A 93 9.56 -10.41 -2.71
N PRO A 94 10.32 -9.48 -3.31
CA PRO A 94 11.64 -9.78 -3.85
C PRO A 94 12.62 -10.14 -2.72
N ASP A 95 13.39 -11.21 -2.94
CA ASP A 95 14.49 -11.61 -2.05
C ASP A 95 15.72 -10.75 -2.33
N LEU A 96 15.79 -9.60 -1.64
CA LEU A 96 16.87 -8.62 -1.82
C LEU A 96 18.26 -9.17 -1.48
N ASP A 97 18.35 -10.22 -0.67
CA ASP A 97 19.62 -10.76 -0.21
C ASP A 97 20.19 -11.79 -1.19
N ARG A 98 19.34 -12.33 -2.08
CA ARG A 98 19.69 -13.40 -3.03
C ARG A 98 19.48 -13.06 -4.51
N THR A 99 18.82 -11.96 -4.84
CA THR A 99 18.66 -11.55 -6.25
C THR A 99 19.97 -10.97 -6.82
N ASP A 100 20.26 -11.27 -8.08
CA ASP A 100 21.36 -10.67 -8.84
C ASP A 100 20.89 -9.50 -9.72
N PHE A 101 19.58 -9.37 -9.91
CA PHE A 101 18.99 -8.30 -10.71
C PHE A 101 17.72 -7.79 -10.03
N PHE A 102 17.79 -6.57 -9.50
CA PHE A 102 16.65 -5.88 -8.93
C PHE A 102 16.11 -4.86 -9.93
N LEU A 103 14.87 -5.07 -10.35
CA LEU A 103 14.13 -4.16 -11.23
C LEU A 103 12.92 -3.61 -10.51
N ALA A 104 12.80 -2.29 -10.47
CA ALA A 104 11.67 -1.60 -9.84
C ALA A 104 11.00 -0.62 -10.80
N PHE A 105 9.66 -0.69 -10.87
CA PHE A 105 8.83 0.26 -11.61
C PHE A 105 8.12 1.19 -10.62
N GLY A 106 8.23 2.50 -10.84
CA GLY A 106 7.48 3.52 -10.08
C GLY A 106 7.65 3.43 -8.55
N ALA A 107 8.79 2.94 -8.06
CA ALA A 107 9.03 2.70 -6.64
C ALA A 107 10.18 3.56 -6.10
N ASN A 108 10.03 4.03 -4.86
CA ASN A 108 11.05 4.81 -4.16
C ASN A 108 11.33 4.26 -2.76
N PRO A 109 11.90 3.04 -2.64
CA PRO A 109 12.13 2.37 -1.36
C PRO A 109 12.99 3.15 -0.37
N LEU A 110 13.90 4.03 -0.83
CA LEU A 110 14.70 4.88 0.06
C LEU A 110 13.88 5.97 0.75
N ALA A 111 12.75 6.38 0.19
CA ALA A 111 11.82 7.32 0.82
C ALA A 111 10.69 6.60 1.58
N SER A 112 10.24 5.45 1.07
CA SER A 112 9.14 4.67 1.65
C SER A 112 9.58 3.57 2.63
N ASN A 113 10.88 3.48 2.93
CA ASN A 113 11.50 2.46 3.80
C ASN A 113 11.20 1.01 3.38
N GLY A 114 10.99 0.76 2.09
CA GLY A 114 10.71 -0.59 1.59
C GLY A 114 9.48 -1.26 2.21
N SER A 115 8.44 -0.48 2.56
CA SER A 115 7.30 -0.92 3.39
C SER A 115 6.69 -2.28 3.00
N ILE A 116 6.38 -2.53 1.72
CA ILE A 116 5.82 -3.82 1.29
C ILE A 116 6.85 -4.96 1.43
N MET A 117 8.12 -4.69 1.15
CA MET A 117 9.18 -5.70 1.28
C MET A 117 9.50 -6.03 2.73
N THR A 118 9.03 -5.21 3.70
CA THR A 118 9.41 -5.31 5.11
C THR A 118 10.93 -5.38 5.29
N ALA A 119 11.67 -4.73 4.38
CA ALA A 119 13.12 -4.82 4.30
C ALA A 119 13.76 -3.83 5.29
N GLY A 120 14.19 -4.33 6.44
CA GLY A 120 15.07 -3.57 7.33
C GLY A 120 16.36 -3.20 6.60
N ASP A 121 16.82 -1.95 6.76
CA ASP A 121 17.96 -1.39 6.02
C ASP A 121 17.88 -1.63 4.50
N VAL A 122 16.77 -1.22 3.88
CA VAL A 122 16.58 -1.36 2.43
C VAL A 122 17.71 -0.71 1.64
N ARG A 123 18.33 0.36 2.15
CA ARG A 123 19.48 1.01 1.52
C ARG A 123 20.69 0.08 1.47
N GLY A 124 21.10 -0.46 2.63
CA GLY A 124 22.23 -1.39 2.71
C GLY A 124 21.97 -2.65 1.89
N ARG A 125 20.75 -3.19 1.93
CA ARG A 125 20.38 -4.37 1.14
C ARG A 125 20.47 -4.13 -0.36
N LEU A 126 19.97 -3.01 -0.87
CA LEU A 126 20.11 -2.64 -2.29
C LEU A 126 21.58 -2.42 -2.68
N HIS A 127 22.40 -1.85 -1.78
CA HIS A 127 23.83 -1.72 -2.01
C HIS A 127 24.53 -3.09 -2.09
N ALA A 128 24.16 -4.01 -1.20
CA ALA A 128 24.72 -5.36 -1.15
C ALA A 128 24.44 -6.17 -2.44
N ILE A 129 23.37 -5.87 -3.17
CA ILE A 129 23.12 -6.45 -4.52
C ILE A 129 24.28 -6.12 -5.45
N ARG A 130 24.75 -4.87 -5.41
CA ARG A 130 25.81 -4.36 -6.27
C ARG A 130 27.19 -4.87 -5.82
N GLU A 131 27.43 -4.94 -4.52
CA GLU A 131 28.69 -5.43 -3.95
C GLU A 131 29.00 -6.88 -4.36
N ARG A 132 27.97 -7.72 -4.48
CA ARG A 132 28.10 -9.10 -4.97
C ARG A 132 28.05 -9.25 -6.49
N GLY A 133 28.11 -8.16 -7.23
CA GLY A 133 28.15 -8.15 -8.71
C GLY A 133 26.79 -8.13 -9.40
N GLY A 134 25.70 -8.02 -8.65
CA GLY A 134 24.35 -7.83 -9.19
C GLY A 134 24.08 -6.38 -9.63
N ARG A 135 22.85 -6.13 -10.10
CA ARG A 135 22.45 -4.84 -10.68
C ARG A 135 21.11 -4.35 -10.14
N VAL A 136 21.02 -3.04 -9.91
CA VAL A 136 19.83 -2.35 -9.41
C VAL A 136 19.35 -1.34 -10.46
N VAL A 137 18.15 -1.55 -11.00
CA VAL A 137 17.57 -0.77 -12.10
C VAL A 137 16.21 -0.21 -11.70
N TYR A 138 15.98 1.06 -12.02
CA TYR A 138 14.68 1.72 -11.81
C TYR A 138 14.10 2.19 -13.14
N VAL A 139 12.80 1.94 -13.34
CA VAL A 139 11.99 2.54 -14.40
C VAL A 139 11.00 3.49 -13.74
N ASP A 140 11.21 4.79 -13.92
CA ASP A 140 10.43 5.82 -13.22
C ASP A 140 10.42 7.12 -14.03
N PRO A 141 9.27 7.81 -14.21
CA PRO A 141 9.23 9.13 -14.86
C PRO A 141 10.08 10.20 -14.12
N ARG A 142 10.36 9.99 -12.84
CA ARG A 142 11.13 10.90 -11.98
C ARG A 142 12.44 10.24 -11.57
N ARG A 143 13.51 11.04 -11.54
CA ARG A 143 14.79 10.61 -10.94
C ARG A 143 14.74 10.76 -9.41
N THR A 144 14.09 9.80 -8.77
CA THR A 144 13.86 9.74 -7.31
C THR A 144 15.16 9.50 -6.52
N GLU A 145 15.08 9.59 -5.19
CA GLU A 145 16.17 9.27 -4.25
C GLU A 145 16.72 7.87 -4.50
N SER A 146 15.82 6.89 -4.73
CA SER A 146 16.21 5.52 -5.04
C SER A 146 16.89 5.40 -6.40
N ALA A 147 16.33 6.03 -7.44
CA ALA A 147 16.90 6.02 -8.79
C ALA A 147 18.27 6.71 -8.87
N LYS A 148 18.55 7.71 -8.02
CA LYS A 148 19.87 8.36 -7.94
C LYS A 148 20.99 7.41 -7.46
N SER A 149 20.63 6.38 -6.70
CA SER A 149 21.56 5.41 -6.12
C SER A 149 21.68 4.10 -6.93
N ALA A 150 20.96 4.00 -8.04
CA ALA A 150 20.87 2.81 -8.87
C ALA A 150 22.00 2.72 -9.91
N ASP A 151 22.20 1.54 -10.49
CA ASP A 151 23.11 1.34 -11.62
C ASP A 151 22.54 1.91 -12.91
N GLU A 152 21.21 1.84 -13.07
CA GLU A 152 20.52 2.38 -14.22
C GLU A 152 19.16 2.99 -13.81
N HIS A 153 18.82 4.10 -14.46
CA HIS A 153 17.51 4.72 -14.38
C HIS A 153 16.97 4.95 -15.78
N VAL A 154 15.85 4.33 -16.09
CA VAL A 154 15.13 4.47 -17.35
C VAL A 154 13.93 5.38 -17.13
N PHE A 155 13.88 6.47 -17.89
CA PHE A 155 12.70 7.33 -17.91
C PHE A 155 11.59 6.68 -18.72
N VAL A 156 10.37 6.73 -18.19
CA VAL A 156 9.15 6.29 -18.86
C VAL A 156 8.13 7.42 -18.85
N ARG A 157 7.27 7.50 -19.88
CA ARG A 157 6.15 8.46 -19.87
C ARG A 157 5.15 8.01 -18.79
N PRO A 158 4.67 8.90 -17.90
CA PRO A 158 3.67 8.53 -16.90
C PRO A 158 2.48 7.76 -17.51
N GLY A 159 2.11 6.64 -16.89
CA GLY A 159 1.00 5.79 -17.34
C GLY A 159 1.31 4.90 -18.55
N THR A 160 2.59 4.71 -18.91
CA THR A 160 2.98 3.84 -20.03
C THR A 160 3.79 2.62 -19.61
N ASP A 161 3.90 2.37 -18.31
CA ASP A 161 4.64 1.26 -17.69
C ASP A 161 4.15 -0.10 -18.21
N ALA A 162 2.85 -0.25 -18.44
CA ALA A 162 2.27 -1.47 -19.02
C ALA A 162 2.79 -1.76 -20.44
N TRP A 163 3.03 -0.74 -21.26
CA TRP A 163 3.59 -0.91 -22.60
C TRP A 163 5.05 -1.33 -22.56
N VAL A 164 5.82 -0.80 -21.60
CA VAL A 164 7.21 -1.23 -21.37
C VAL A 164 7.24 -2.70 -20.95
N LEU A 165 6.39 -3.11 -20.01
CA LEU A 165 6.30 -4.51 -19.58
C LEU A 165 5.89 -5.45 -20.72
N LEU A 166 4.93 -5.06 -21.56
CA LEU A 166 4.54 -5.83 -22.75
C LEU A 166 5.68 -5.94 -23.77
N ALA A 167 6.44 -4.87 -24.00
CA ALA A 167 7.60 -4.90 -24.88
C ALA A 167 8.71 -5.81 -24.33
N MET A 168 8.97 -5.78 -23.02
CA MET A 168 9.93 -6.68 -22.37
C MET A 168 9.51 -8.14 -22.53
N LEU A 169 8.22 -8.45 -22.31
CA LEU A 169 7.69 -9.80 -22.54
C LEU A 169 7.87 -10.21 -24.00
N HIS A 170 7.53 -9.35 -24.95
CA HIS A 170 7.71 -9.63 -26.37
C HIS A 170 9.16 -10.03 -26.70
N VAL A 171 10.15 -9.26 -26.24
CA VAL A 171 11.58 -9.57 -26.45
C VAL A 171 11.98 -10.90 -25.80
N ILE A 172 11.53 -11.16 -24.56
CA ILE A 172 11.82 -12.43 -23.86
C ILE A 172 11.33 -13.64 -24.66
N PHE A 173 10.15 -13.55 -25.29
CA PHE A 173 9.62 -14.62 -26.13
C PHE A 173 10.29 -14.70 -27.50
N ASP A 174 10.49 -13.56 -28.16
CA ASP A 174 11.08 -13.49 -29.50
C ASP A 174 12.53 -14.00 -29.53
N GLU A 175 13.31 -13.67 -28.51
CA GLU A 175 14.70 -14.12 -28.36
C GLU A 175 14.84 -15.51 -27.71
N GLY A 176 13.73 -16.18 -27.38
CA GLY A 176 13.76 -17.52 -26.78
C GLY A 176 14.36 -17.57 -25.37
N LEU A 177 14.21 -16.49 -24.59
CA LEU A 177 14.74 -16.37 -23.23
C LEU A 177 13.79 -16.93 -22.16
N VAL A 178 12.56 -17.31 -22.55
CA VAL A 178 11.54 -17.87 -21.65
C VAL A 178 11.86 -19.32 -21.24
N LYS A 179 11.54 -19.68 -19.99
CA LYS A 179 11.50 -21.06 -19.50
C LYS A 179 10.10 -21.35 -18.96
N LEU A 180 9.29 -22.07 -19.73
CA LEU A 180 7.90 -22.45 -19.38
C LEU A 180 7.83 -23.87 -18.83
#